data_AF-C9R9F6-F1
#
_entry.id   AF-C9R9F6-F1
#
_cell.length_a   1.000
_cell.length_b   1.000
_cell.length_c   1.000
_cell.angle_alpha   90.00
_cell.angle_beta   90.00
_cell.angle_gamma   90.00
#
_symmetry.space_group_name_H-M   'P 1'
#
loop_
_entity.id
_entity.type
_entity.pdbx_description
1 polymer ?
#
loop_
_entity_poly.entity_id
_entity_poly.type
_entity_poly.pdbx_seq_one_letter_code
_entity_poly.pdbx_strand_id
1 'polypeptide(L)'
;MKRGKEEVVNSAPFRRLLFLRWTVATVLLLVVMVVYYAFVVLAGGPRQILSPLVDKLPSLWFWLGVLVIIIGLAATAIYVVWANLVYDPLAEKLAKEVEE
;
A
#
# COMPACT_ATOMS: atom_id res chain seq x y z
N MET A 1 25.65 -4.09 -25.58
CA MET A 1 25.45 -5.52 -25.90
C MET A 1 24.00 -5.80 -25.57
N LYS A 2 23.16 -6.01 -26.59
CA LYS A 2 21.71 -6.18 -26.40
C LYS A 2 21.46 -7.45 -25.60
N ARG A 3 20.68 -7.37 -24.52
CA ARG A 3 20.31 -8.57 -23.75
C ARG A 3 18.98 -9.13 -24.24
N GLY A 4 18.91 -10.45 -24.36
CA GLY A 4 17.64 -11.12 -24.66
C GLY A 4 16.62 -10.91 -23.52
N LYS A 5 15.32 -10.93 -23.83
CA LYS A 5 14.24 -10.80 -22.84
C LYS A 5 14.39 -11.79 -21.67
N GLU A 6 14.75 -13.03 -21.97
CA GLU A 6 14.97 -14.08 -20.96
C GLU A 6 16.19 -13.80 -20.08
N GLU A 7 17.23 -13.15 -20.63
CA GLU A 7 18.43 -12.79 -19.87
C GLU A 7 18.14 -11.65 -18.87
N VAL A 8 17.34 -10.66 -19.27
CA VAL A 8 16.94 -9.55 -18.39
C VAL A 8 15.96 -10.00 -17.31
N VAL A 9 14.99 -10.87 -17.61
CA VAL A 9 14.07 -11.42 -16.60
C VAL A 9 14.81 -12.26 -15.55
N ASN A 10 15.86 -12.98 -15.94
CA ASN A 10 16.69 -13.74 -15.01
C ASN A 10 17.78 -12.90 -14.31
N SER A 11 17.90 -11.62 -14.67
CA SER A 11 18.95 -10.75 -14.15
C SER A 11 18.71 -10.33 -12.68
N ALA A 12 19.78 -10.11 -11.94
CA ALA A 12 19.72 -9.60 -10.57
C ALA A 12 19.01 -8.23 -10.44
N PRO A 13 19.20 -7.26 -11.37
CA PRO A 13 18.45 -6.00 -11.38
C PRO A 13 16.93 -6.18 -11.47
N PHE A 14 16.44 -7.09 -12.33
CA PHE A 14 15.00 -7.36 -12.45
C PHE A 14 14.42 -7.94 -11.16
N ARG A 15 15.11 -8.92 -10.56
CA ARG A 15 14.71 -9.49 -9.26
C ARG A 15 14.66 -8.40 -8.17
N ARG A 16 15.63 -7.50 -8.14
CA ARG A 16 15.65 -6.37 -7.19
C ARG A 16 14.46 -5.44 -7.40
N LEU A 17 14.10 -5.14 -8.65
CA LEU A 17 12.92 -4.33 -9.00
C LEU A 17 11.62 -4.98 -8.46
N LEU A 18 11.48 -6.29 -8.68
CA LEU A 18 10.35 -7.06 -8.15
C LEU A 18 10.30 -6.99 -6.62
N PHE A 19 11.39 -7.31 -5.93
CA PHE A 19 11.43 -7.26 -4.46
C PHE A 19 11.06 -5.89 -3.91
N LEU A 20 11.54 -4.84 -4.55
CA LEU A 20 11.26 -3.47 -4.14
C LEU A 20 9.74 -3.16 -4.20
N ARG A 21 9.10 -3.46 -5.33
CA ARG A 21 7.64 -3.29 -5.49
C ARG A 21 6.85 -4.15 -4.52
N TRP A 22 7.22 -5.43 -4.39
CA TRP A 22 6.54 -6.36 -3.50
C TRP A 22 6.62 -5.91 -2.04
N THR A 23 7.77 -5.39 -1.60
CA THR A 23 7.95 -4.92 -0.23
C THR A 23 7.02 -3.74 0.05
N VAL A 24 7.01 -2.73 -0.82
CA VAL A 24 6.17 -1.54 -0.64
C VAL A 24 4.68 -1.89 -0.72
N ALA A 25 4.28 -2.72 -1.68
CA ALA A 25 2.89 -3.19 -1.79
C ALA A 25 2.45 -3.96 -0.54
N THR A 26 3.31 -4.82 0.01
CA THR A 26 3.02 -5.59 1.23
C THR A 26 2.88 -4.69 2.44
N VAL A 27 3.77 -3.70 2.61
CA VAL A 27 3.70 -2.74 3.72
C VAL A 27 2.39 -1.95 3.66
N LEU A 28 2.02 -1.43 2.48
CA LEU A 28 0.77 -0.70 2.32
C LEU A 28 -0.46 -1.58 2.55
N LEU A 29 -0.43 -2.83 2.07
CA LEU A 29 -1.49 -3.81 2.36
C LEU A 29 -1.65 -4.04 3.86
N LEU A 30 -0.54 -4.21 4.59
CA LEU A 30 -0.56 -4.39 6.05
C LEU A 30 -1.11 -3.14 6.75
N VAL A 31 -0.71 -1.94 6.32
CA VAL A 31 -1.24 -0.67 6.86
C VAL A 31 -2.76 -0.60 6.68
N VAL A 32 -3.25 -0.84 5.47
CA VAL A 32 -4.69 -0.83 5.18
C VAL A 32 -5.42 -1.91 5.99
N MET A 33 -4.86 -3.11 6.11
CA MET A 33 -5.43 -4.18 6.94
C MET A 33 -5.52 -3.80 8.41
N VAL A 34 -4.48 -3.22 8.98
CA VAL A 34 -4.49 -2.76 10.38
C VAL A 34 -5.58 -1.72 10.59
N VAL A 35 -5.68 -0.73 9.70
CA VAL A 35 -6.71 0.33 9.78
C VAL A 35 -8.11 -0.25 9.64
N TYR A 36 -8.31 -1.16 8.68
CA TYR A 36 -9.58 -1.82 8.43
C TYR A 36 -10.04 -2.65 9.64
N TYR A 37 -9.19 -3.53 10.17
CA TYR A 37 -9.56 -4.37 11.31
C TYR A 37 -9.71 -3.56 12.60
N ALA A 38 -8.92 -2.50 12.80
CA ALA A 38 -9.13 -1.58 13.92
C ALA A 38 -10.53 -0.95 13.84
N PHE A 39 -10.96 -0.50 12.66
CA PHE A 39 -12.32 0.01 12.44
C PHE A 39 -13.39 -1.05 12.73
N VAL A 40 -13.23 -2.28 12.21
CA VAL A 40 -14.19 -3.37 12.42
C VAL A 40 -14.31 -3.75 13.90
N VAL A 41 -13.20 -3.86 14.62
CA VAL A 41 -13.18 -4.20 16.05
C VAL A 41 -13.84 -3.10 16.88
N LEU A 42 -13.57 -1.82 16.56
CA LEU A 42 -14.26 -0.71 17.21
C LEU A 42 -15.76 -0.78 16.93
N ALA A 43 -16.16 -0.94 15.66
CA ALA A 43 -17.55 -0.95 15.24
C ALA A 43 -18.37 -2.13 15.81
N GLY A 44 -17.76 -3.31 15.96
CA GLY A 44 -18.44 -4.55 16.35
C GLY A 44 -18.09 -5.09 17.74
N GLY A 45 -17.22 -4.41 18.50
CA GLY A 45 -16.67 -4.90 19.77
C GLY A 45 -17.69 -4.96 20.93
N PRO A 46 -17.36 -5.64 22.04
CA PRO A 46 -18.26 -5.80 23.18
C PRO A 46 -18.65 -4.45 23.78
N ARG A 47 -19.95 -4.17 23.84
CA ARG A 47 -20.50 -2.91 24.38
C ARG A 47 -20.06 -2.63 25.83
N GLN A 48 -19.74 -3.66 26.60
CA GLN A 48 -19.32 -3.53 28.01
C GLN A 48 -17.96 -2.83 28.17
N ILE A 49 -17.06 -2.94 27.18
CA ILE A 49 -15.73 -2.31 27.20
C ILE A 49 -15.78 -0.92 26.55
N LEU A 50 -16.67 -0.74 25.57
CA LEU A 50 -16.77 0.46 24.74
C LEU A 50 -17.90 1.42 25.18
N SER A 51 -18.74 1.03 26.16
CA SER A 51 -19.96 1.74 26.60
C SER A 51 -19.85 3.26 26.74
N PRO A 52 -18.80 3.83 27.39
CA PRO A 52 -18.70 5.29 27.53
C PRO A 52 -18.39 6.03 26.21
N LEU A 53 -17.80 5.36 25.21
CA LEU A 53 -17.68 5.89 23.84
C LEU A 53 -18.98 5.65 23.03
N VAL A 54 -19.76 4.65 23.45
CA VAL A 54 -20.94 4.14 22.75
C VAL A 54 -22.23 4.92 23.07
N ASP A 55 -22.24 5.89 23.98
CA ASP A 55 -23.47 6.71 24.17
C ASP A 55 -23.45 8.02 23.37
N LYS A 56 -22.34 8.33 22.68
CA LYS A 56 -22.17 9.48 21.76
C LYS A 56 -22.08 9.08 20.27
N LEU A 57 -22.45 7.84 19.93
CA LEU A 57 -22.04 7.08 18.73
C LEU A 57 -22.31 7.63 17.33
N PRO A 58 -23.47 8.23 16.99
CA PRO A 58 -23.83 8.36 15.58
C PRO A 58 -22.83 9.22 14.82
N SER A 59 -22.29 10.25 15.47
CA SER A 59 -21.25 11.10 14.92
C SER A 59 -19.86 10.45 14.94
N LEU A 60 -19.55 9.61 15.93
CA LEU A 60 -18.21 9.00 16.07
C LEU A 60 -17.89 8.00 14.94
N TRP A 61 -18.84 7.14 14.57
CA TRP A 61 -18.63 6.18 13.46
C TRP A 61 -18.46 6.87 12.12
N PHE A 62 -19.19 7.96 11.90
CA PHE A 62 -19.04 8.78 10.72
C PHE A 62 -17.60 9.32 10.63
N TRP A 63 -17.11 9.95 11.69
CA TRP A 63 -15.75 10.50 11.71
C TRP A 63 -14.67 9.42 11.60
N LEU A 64 -14.86 8.25 12.21
CA LEU A 64 -13.97 7.11 12.04
C LEU A 64 -13.95 6.61 10.59
N GLY A 65 -15.11 6.49 9.94
CA GLY A 65 -15.18 6.12 8.53
C GLY A 65 -14.47 7.13 7.63
N VAL A 66 -14.68 8.43 7.87
CA VAL A 66 -13.97 9.51 7.17
C VAL A 66 -12.46 9.39 7.35
N LEU A 67 -11.99 9.12 8.57
CA LEU A 67 -10.57 8.93 8.85
C LEU A 67 -9.98 7.75 8.06
N VAL A 68 -10.69 6.60 7.99
CA VAL A 68 -10.26 5.44 7.20
C VAL A 68 -10.12 5.79 5.72
N ILE A 69 -11.09 6.52 5.16
CA ILE A 69 -11.06 6.97 3.76
C ILE A 69 -9.83 7.86 3.51
N ILE A 70 -9.58 8.85 4.38
CA ILE A 70 -8.43 9.75 4.27
C ILE A 70 -7.12 8.95 4.30
N ILE A 71 -7.00 7.97 5.20
CA ILE A 71 -5.82 7.11 5.28
C ILE A 71 -5.65 6.30 3.99
N GLY A 72 -6.72 5.74 3.43
CA GLY A 72 -6.67 5.01 2.16
C GLY A 72 -6.20 5.88 0.99
N LEU A 73 -6.70 7.11 0.91
CA LEU A 73 -6.27 8.09 -0.09
C LEU A 73 -4.80 8.46 0.09
N ALA A 74 -4.38 8.72 1.33
CA ALA A 74 -2.98 9.04 1.64
C ALA A 74 -2.04 7.88 1.29
N ALA A 75 -2.40 6.64 1.65
CA ALA A 75 -1.64 5.44 1.31
C ALA A 75 -1.48 5.28 -0.22
N THR A 76 -2.55 5.55 -0.97
CA THR A 76 -2.55 5.52 -2.44
C THR A 76 -1.63 6.60 -3.00
N ALA A 77 -1.74 7.84 -2.52
CA ALA A 77 -0.89 8.95 -2.96
C ALA A 77 0.59 8.69 -2.66
N ILE A 78 0.91 8.19 -1.47
CA ILE A 78 2.26 7.80 -1.06
C ILE A 78 2.81 6.73 -2.02
N TYR A 79 2.02 5.69 -2.32
CA TYR A 79 2.42 4.65 -3.25
C TYR A 79 2.74 5.21 -4.64
N VAL A 80 1.86 6.04 -5.19
CA VAL A 80 2.03 6.63 -6.53
C VAL A 80 3.26 7.52 -6.59
N VAL A 81 3.45 8.41 -5.60
CA VAL A 81 4.63 9.28 -5.54
C VAL A 81 5.91 8.44 -5.46
N TRP A 82 5.92 7.42 -4.61
CA TRP A 82 7.07 6.52 -4.49
C TRP A 82 7.33 5.75 -5.79
N ALA A 83 6.28 5.23 -6.44
CA ALA A 83 6.41 4.49 -7.69
C ALA A 83 6.99 5.38 -8.80
N ASN A 84 6.45 6.60 -8.96
CA ASN A 84 6.90 7.55 -9.97
C ASN A 84 8.36 8.00 -9.75
N LEU A 85 8.77 8.21 -8.49
CA LEU A 85 10.10 8.73 -8.18
C LEU A 85 11.18 7.65 -8.16
N VAL A 86 10.82 6.42 -7.80
CA VAL A 86 11.80 5.35 -7.53
C VAL A 86 11.63 4.17 -8.47
N TYR A 87 10.42 3.61 -8.56
CA TYR A 87 10.19 2.37 -9.30
C TYR A 87 10.22 2.57 -10.81
N ASP A 88 9.48 3.53 -11.34
CA ASP A 88 9.33 3.75 -12.78
C ASP A 88 10.65 4.10 -13.48
N PRO A 89 11.52 4.98 -12.94
CA PRO A 89 12.82 5.26 -13.55
C PRO A 89 13.76 4.04 -13.58
N LEU A 90 13.66 3.15 -12.58
CA LEU A 90 14.43 1.91 -12.55
C LEU A 90 13.89 0.90 -13.56
N ALA A 91 12.57 0.81 -13.69
CA ALA A 91 11.91 -0.06 -14.66
C ALA A 91 12.21 0.38 -16.10
N GLU A 92 12.17 1.68 -16.38
CA GLU A 92 12.45 2.25 -17.70
C GLU A 92 13.90 1.99 -18.13
N LYS A 93 14.87 2.15 -17.22
CA LYS A 93 16.28 1.82 -17.49
C LYS A 93 16.43 0.36 -17.91
N LEU A 94 15.76 -0.55 -17.20
CA LEU A 94 15.84 -1.97 -17.50
C LEU A 94 15.13 -2.35 -18.79
N ALA A 95 14.04 -1.65 -19.15
CA ALA A 95 13.35 -1.83 -20.42
C ALA A 95 14.23 -1.40 -21.61
N LYS A 96 14.96 -0.29 -21.49
CA LYS A 96 15.88 0.18 -22.53
C LYS A 96 17.01 -0.81 -22.84
N GLU A 97 17.51 -1.54 -21.83
CA GLU A 97 18.52 -2.60 -22.03
C GLU A 97 18.05 -3.77 -22.92
N VAL A 98 16.75 -3.91 -23.13
CA VAL A 98 16.12 -4.94 -23.97
C VAL A 98 15.82 -4.44 -25.39
N GLU A 99 15.48 -3.16 -25.54
CA GLU A 99 15.10 -2.56 -26.83
C GLU A 99 16.29 -2.05 -27.66
N GLU A 100 17.39 -1.61 -27.03
CA GLU A 100 18.61 -1.14 -27.70
C GLU A 100 19.58 -2.26 -28.08
#